data_AF-A0A7C2LCR1-F1
#
_entry.id   AF-A0A7C2LCR1-F1
#
_cell.length_a   1.000
_cell.length_b   1.000
_cell.length_c   1.000
_cell.angle_alpha   90.00
_cell.angle_beta   90.00
_cell.angle_gamma   90.00
#
_symmetry.space_group_name_H-M   'P 1'
#
loop_
_entity.id
_entity.type
_entity.pdbx_description
1 polymer ?
#
loop_
_entity_poly.entity_id
_entity_poly.type
_entity_poly.pdbx_seq_one_letter_code
_entity_poly.pdbx_strand_id
1 'polypeptide(L)' 'MAETLARNRRLRHAEPSQPRMVESPNWLFTCLVCGEPITFDEPLMTWTQGNEVKVAHCRCMPRPPGRAKEQ' A
#
# COMPACT_ATOMS: atom_id res chain seq x y z
N MET A 1 19.69 -40.67 -39.24
CA MET A 1 18.55 -40.25 -40.07
C MET A 1 17.30 -40.46 -39.24
N ALA A 2 16.47 -39.42 -39.10
CA ALA A 2 15.14 -39.40 -38.48
C ALA A 2 15.04 -39.73 -36.96
N GLU A 3 14.22 -39.10 -36.13
CA GLU A 3 13.30 -37.97 -36.28
C GLU A 3 12.96 -37.46 -34.87
N THR A 4 12.90 -36.15 -34.76
CA THR A 4 12.41 -35.31 -33.67
C THR A 4 10.94 -35.61 -33.35
N LEU A 5 10.51 -35.50 -32.08
CA LEU A 5 9.15 -35.25 -31.53
C LEU A 5 9.03 -36.01 -30.19
N ALA A 6 8.57 -35.49 -29.06
CA ALA A 6 8.02 -34.21 -28.72
C ALA A 6 8.28 -34.00 -27.21
N ARG A 7 8.97 -32.90 -26.90
CA ARG A 7 8.67 -31.94 -25.83
C ARG A 7 7.55 -32.34 -24.86
N ASN A 8 7.78 -33.32 -23.99
CA ASN A 8 7.02 -33.44 -22.75
C ASN A 8 7.52 -32.39 -21.76
N ARG A 9 7.06 -31.16 -22.03
CA ARG A 9 7.06 -30.00 -21.16
C ARG A 9 6.49 -30.45 -19.83
N ARG A 10 7.37 -30.88 -18.92
CA ARG A 10 7.07 -31.04 -17.49
C ARG A 10 6.71 -29.64 -17.00
N LEU A 11 5.44 -29.29 -17.19
CA LEU A 11 4.78 -28.24 -16.45
C LEU A 11 4.96 -28.66 -15.01
N ARG A 12 5.98 -28.06 -14.35
CA ARG A 12 6.04 -28.03 -12.91
C ARG A 12 4.70 -27.43 -12.51
N HIS A 13 3.78 -28.27 -12.07
CA HIS A 13 2.58 -27.83 -11.38
C HIS A 13 3.09 -26.98 -10.23
N ALA A 14 3.01 -25.65 -10.39
CA ALA A 14 3.12 -24.76 -9.26
C ALA A 14 1.89 -25.06 -8.41
N GLU A 15 2.09 -25.62 -7.23
CA GLU A 15 1.01 -25.85 -6.27
C GLU A 15 0.24 -24.52 -6.06
N PRO A 16 -1.07 -24.49 -6.31
CA PRO A 16 -1.89 -23.31 -6.05
C PRO A 16 -2.37 -23.37 -4.60
N SER A 17 -1.45 -23.22 -3.63
CA SER A 17 -1.86 -23.35 -2.22
C SER A 17 -0.87 -22.71 -1.27
N GLN A 18 -0.40 -21.52 -1.58
CA GLN A 18 -0.14 -20.51 -0.56
C GLN A 18 -0.40 -19.16 -1.22
N PRO A 19 -1.33 -18.32 -0.72
CA PRO A 19 -1.19 -16.91 -1.01
C PRO A 19 0.23 -16.59 -0.57
N ARG A 20 1.06 -16.11 -1.48
CA ARG A 20 2.25 -15.40 -1.07
C ARG A 20 1.69 -14.21 -0.30
N MET A 21 1.47 -14.36 1.00
CA MET A 21 1.56 -13.27 1.94
C MET A 21 3.04 -12.88 1.89
N VAL A 22 3.42 -12.28 0.76
CA VAL A 22 4.43 -11.24 0.76
C VAL A 22 3.92 -10.35 1.87
N GLU A 23 4.74 -10.18 2.91
CA GLU A 23 4.61 -9.09 3.86
C GLU A 23 4.74 -7.80 3.05
N SER A 24 3.74 -7.53 2.21
CA SER A 24 3.48 -6.22 1.71
C SER A 24 3.19 -5.47 3.00
N PRO A 25 4.06 -4.55 3.45
CA PRO A 25 3.72 -3.71 4.58
C PRO A 25 2.32 -3.17 4.27
N ASN A 26 1.42 -3.16 5.27
CA ASN A 26 -0.01 -2.83 5.15
C ASN A 26 -0.25 -1.39 4.66
N TRP A 27 0.38 -1.01 3.57
CA TRP A 27 0.60 0.32 3.06
C TRP A 27 -0.59 0.69 2.20
N LEU A 28 -1.29 1.74 2.62
CA LEU A 28 -2.42 2.29 1.91
C LEU A 28 -2.02 3.46 1.01
N PHE A 29 -1.29 4.43 1.57
CA PHE A 29 -0.97 5.69 0.90
C PHE A 29 0.40 6.21 1.32
N THR A 30 0.99 7.12 0.55
CA THR A 30 2.19 7.86 0.99
C THR A 30 1.77 9.16 1.66
N CYS A 31 2.29 9.44 2.85
CA CYS A 31 2.05 10.73 3.49
C CYS A 31 2.75 11.84 2.72
N LEU A 32 1.99 12.81 2.21
CA LEU A 32 2.56 13.94 1.45
C LEU A 32 3.45 14.89 2.28
N VAL A 33 3.41 14.80 3.61
CA VAL A 33 4.19 15.67 4.50
C VAL A 33 5.55 15.05 4.82
N CYS A 34 5.59 13.79 5.25
CA CYS A 34 6.84 13.13 5.67
C CYS A 34 7.40 12.13 4.64
N GLY A 35 6.66 11.78 3.59
CA GLY A 35 7.08 10.82 2.57
C GLY A 35 6.99 9.34 2.99
N GLU A 36 6.70 9.06 4.26
CA GLU A 36 6.57 7.70 4.79
C GLU A 36 5.24 7.04 4.38
N PRO A 37 5.20 5.71 4.26
CA PRO A 37 3.97 4.98 4.02
C PRO A 37 3.01 5.11 5.22
N ILE A 38 1.74 5.31 4.92
CA ILE A 38 0.62 5.26 5.84
C ILE A 38 0.08 3.84 5.82
N THR A 39 0.09 3.17 6.96
CA THR A 39 -0.43 1.81 7.07
C THR A 39 -1.93 1.77 7.40
N PHE A 40 -2.57 0.61 7.22
CA PHE A 40 -4.00 0.39 7.49
C PHE A 40 -4.40 0.70 8.94
N ASP A 41 -3.49 0.45 9.87
CA ASP A 41 -3.73 0.62 11.31
C ASP A 41 -3.43 2.05 11.79
N GLU A 42 -2.97 2.94 10.91
CA GLU A 42 -2.61 4.32 11.24
C GLU A 42 -3.71 5.33 10.87
N PRO A 43 -4.01 6.30 11.77
CA PRO A 43 -4.97 7.35 11.46
C PRO A 43 -4.42 8.31 10.40
N LEU A 44 -5.21 8.51 9.36
CA LEU A 44 -4.92 9.42 8.25
C LEU A 44 -5.96 10.53 8.14
N MET A 45 -5.55 11.63 7.50
CA MET A 45 -6.41 12.75 7.15
C MET A 45 -6.40 12.93 5.64
N THR A 46 -7.59 13.14 5.07
CA THR A 46 -7.75 13.46 3.65
C THR A 46 -8.39 14.82 3.46
N TRP A 47 -8.01 15.50 2.38
CA TRP A 47 -8.65 16.74 1.95
C TRP A 47 -8.57 16.85 0.43
N THR A 48 -9.45 17.65 -0.16
CA THR A 48 -9.42 17.94 -1.59
C THR A 48 -8.66 19.25 -1.84
N GLN A 49 -7.81 19.25 -2.85
CA GLN A 49 -7.12 20.45 -3.32
C GLN A 49 -7.23 20.49 -4.85
N GLY A 50 -8.08 21.38 -5.37
CA GLY A 50 -8.44 21.37 -6.79
C GLY A 50 -9.17 20.08 -7.15
N ASN A 51 -8.67 19.35 -8.13
CA ASN A 51 -9.24 18.07 -8.60
C ASN A 51 -8.51 16.83 -8.04
N GLU A 52 -7.68 17.01 -7.01
CA GLU A 52 -6.91 15.93 -6.39
C GLU A 52 -7.33 15.71 -4.92
N VAL A 53 -7.32 14.45 -4.50
CA VAL A 53 -7.42 14.07 -3.08
C VAL A 53 -6.01 13.96 -2.51
N LYS A 54 -5.74 14.71 -1.45
CA LYS A 54 -4.48 14.72 -0.71
C LYS A 54 -4.64 13.91 0.57
N VAL A 55 -3.58 13.24 0.99
CA VAL A 55 -3.57 12.35 2.17
C VAL A 55 -2.28 12.52 2.98
N ALA A 56 -2.43 12.61 4.30
CA ALA A 56 -1.32 12.69 5.23
C ALA A 56 -1.63 11.95 6.54
N HIS A 57 -0.60 11.60 7.31
CA HIS A 57 -0.83 11.16 8.69
C HIS A 57 -1.49 12.28 9.50
N CYS A 58 -2.38 11.91 10.42
CA CYS A 58 -2.95 12.87 11.36
C CYS A 58 -1.88 13.60 12.20
N ARG A 59 -0.78 12.92 12.55
CA ARG A 59 0.36 13.52 13.29
C ARG A 59 1.17 14.54 12.49
N CYS A 60 1.14 14.44 11.16
CA CYS A 60 1.94 15.28 10.27
C CYS A 60 1.21 16.58 9.90
N MET A 61 -0.10 16.64 10.10
CA MET A 61 -0.87 17.84 9.84
C MET A 61 -0.77 18.77 11.06
N PRO A 62 -0.50 20.07 10.85
CA PRO A 62 -0.60 21.02 11.93
C PRO A 62 -2.03 20.96 12.48
N ARG A 63 -2.17 20.73 13.79
CA ARG A 63 -3.48 20.83 14.44
C ARG A 63 -4.06 22.19 14.06
N PRO A 64 -5.32 22.27 13.59
CA PRO A 64 -5.93 23.57 13.41
C PRO A 64 -5.78 24.32 14.75
N PRO A 65 -5.40 25.61 14.75
CA PRO A 65 -5.34 26.41 15.96
C PRO A 65 -6.78 26.57 16.48
N GLY A 66 -7.24 25.59 17.26
CA GLY A 66 -8.60 25.48 17.75
C GLY A 66 -8.57 25.20 19.24
N ARG A 67 -8.61 26.30 20.01
CA ARG A 67 -8.74 26.41 21.47
C ARG A 67 -7.60 25.80 22.30
N ALA A 68 -6.61 26.65 22.57
CA ALA A 68 -5.97 26.59 23.88
C ALA A 68 -7.06 26.73 24.96
N LYS A 69 -7.13 25.76 25.87
CA LYS A 69 -7.89 25.77 27.13
C LYS A 69 -9.39 26.07 27.04
N GLU A 70 -10.20 25.04 27.21
CA GLU A 70 -11.29 25.15 28.19
C GLU A 70 -10.87 24.34 29.42
N GLN A 71 -11.07 24.97 30.56
CA GLN A 71 -10.58 24.61 31.90
C GLN A 71 -11.31 23.40 32.48
#